data_AF-A0A521XZX3-F1
#
_entry.id   AF-A0A521XZX3-F1
#
_cell.length_a   1.000
_cell.length_b   1.000
_cell.length_c   1.000
_cell.angle_alpha   90.00
_cell.angle_beta   90.00
_cell.angle_gamma   90.00
#
_symmetry.space_group_name_H-M   'P 1'
#
loop_
_entity.id
_entity.type
_entity.pdbx_description
1 polymer ?
#
loop_
_entity_poly.entity_id
_entity_poly.type
_entity_poly.pdbx_seq_one_letter_code
_entity_poly.pdbx_strand_id
1 'polypeptide(L)'
;MQRRDLLKAAGAGLLLPLGRSGWCATPAPGTRPGRRLVVVFLRGAVDGLSVVVPHAEEAYYRARPSIAIARPGADGGALDLDGRFGLHPALAPLLPLWQAGRLGFVQASGSPDGTRSHFDAQDYMESGTPGRKSTADGWLNRLLGTLPAQAPASPTRAVSIGAVLPRIWAGTQPVANIAAGAAAARPSLLDRP
;
A
#
# COMPACT_ATOMS: atom_id res chain seq x y z
N MET A 1 -12.38 8.18 -59.86
CA MET A 1 -11.70 8.48 -58.57
C MET A 1 -10.20 8.42 -58.81
N GLN A 2 -9.48 9.55 -58.65
CA GLN A 2 -8.06 9.61 -58.98
C GLN A 2 -7.20 9.13 -57.79
N ARG A 3 -6.13 8.37 -58.05
CA ARG A 3 -5.16 7.91 -57.02
C ARG A 3 -4.63 9.04 -56.14
N ARG A 4 -4.62 10.28 -56.66
CA ARG A 4 -4.26 11.51 -55.94
C ARG A 4 -5.24 11.88 -54.83
N ASP A 5 -6.51 11.57 -54.97
CA ASP A 5 -7.53 11.90 -53.97
C ASP A 5 -7.46 10.91 -52.79
N LEU A 6 -7.12 9.65 -53.06
CA LEU A 6 -6.85 8.62 -52.04
C LEU A 6 -5.63 8.96 -51.17
N LEU A 7 -4.54 9.46 -51.79
CA LEU A 7 -3.34 9.88 -51.06
C LEU A 7 -3.54 11.16 -50.24
N LYS A 8 -4.39 12.08 -50.72
CA LYS A 8 -4.79 13.27 -49.95
C LYS A 8 -5.67 12.90 -48.76
N ALA A 9 -6.55 11.92 -48.90
CA ALA A 9 -7.35 11.39 -47.79
C ALA A 9 -6.50 10.60 -46.77
N ALA A 10 -5.48 9.88 -47.21
CA ALA A 10 -4.56 9.14 -46.33
C ALA A 10 -3.62 10.08 -45.54
N GLY A 11 -3.22 11.22 -46.10
CA GLY A 11 -2.35 12.20 -45.43
C GLY A 11 -3.04 13.02 -44.33
N ALA A 12 -4.37 13.19 -44.42
CA ALA A 12 -5.14 13.98 -43.45
C ALA A 12 -5.63 13.17 -42.22
N GLY A 13 -5.49 11.84 -42.24
CA GLY A 13 -6.00 10.95 -41.20
C GLY A 13 -5.00 10.54 -40.11
N LEU A 14 -3.74 10.99 -40.18
CA LEU A 14 -2.68 10.53 -39.27
C LEU A 14 -2.13 11.62 -38.33
N LEU A 15 -2.93 12.65 -38.06
CA LEU A 15 -2.76 13.42 -36.83
C LEU A 15 -3.54 12.70 -35.72
N LEU A 16 -3.06 11.50 -35.35
CA LEU A 16 -3.23 11.10 -33.96
C LEU A 16 -2.61 12.25 -33.17
N PRO A 17 -3.36 12.93 -32.28
CA PRO A 17 -2.67 13.63 -31.23
C PRO A 17 -1.92 12.48 -30.54
N LEU A 18 -0.60 12.43 -30.71
CA LEU A 18 0.28 11.94 -29.67
C LEU A 18 -0.02 12.86 -28.51
N GLY A 19 -1.15 12.56 -27.86
CA GLY A 19 -1.69 13.31 -26.76
C GLY A 19 -0.57 13.37 -25.75
N ARG A 20 -0.61 14.41 -24.94
CA ARG A 20 0.26 14.64 -23.78
C ARG A 20 0.16 13.46 -22.79
N SER A 21 0.61 12.30 -23.22
CA SER A 21 0.85 11.06 -22.49
C SER A 21 2.17 11.24 -21.76
N GLY A 22 2.39 12.43 -21.19
CA GLY A 22 3.23 12.54 -20.03
C GLY A 22 2.43 11.86 -18.94
N TRP A 23 2.86 10.68 -18.52
CA TRP A 23 2.30 9.90 -17.41
C TRP A 23 2.36 10.62 -16.05
N CYS A 24 2.67 11.92 -16.05
CA CYS A 24 2.51 12.78 -14.90
C CYS A 24 1.03 13.13 -14.80
N ALA A 25 0.34 12.53 -13.84
CA ALA A 25 -0.99 12.93 -13.41
C ALA A 25 -1.00 14.43 -13.08
N THR A 26 -1.28 15.27 -14.07
CA THR A 26 -1.70 16.64 -13.82
C THR A 26 -3.12 16.53 -13.28
N PRO A 27 -3.37 16.90 -12.01
CA PRO A 27 -4.73 16.96 -11.52
C PRO A 27 -5.51 17.90 -12.45
N ALA A 28 -6.70 17.47 -12.88
CA ALA A 28 -7.56 18.33 -13.68
C ALA A 28 -7.77 19.66 -12.92
N PRO A 29 -7.68 20.82 -13.60
CA PRO A 29 -7.91 22.11 -12.97
C PRO A 29 -9.24 22.10 -12.22
N GLY A 30 -9.24 22.48 -10.94
CA GLY A 30 -10.44 22.52 -10.09
C GLY A 30 -10.70 21.27 -9.24
N THR A 31 -9.88 20.22 -9.35
CA THR A 31 -9.95 19.08 -8.41
C THR A 31 -9.24 19.44 -7.10
N ARG A 32 -10.01 19.56 -6.00
CA ARG A 32 -9.40 19.59 -4.65
C ARG A 32 -8.71 18.24 -4.43
N PRO A 33 -7.47 18.21 -3.91
CA PRO A 33 -6.84 16.94 -3.58
C PRO A 33 -7.70 16.22 -2.55
N GLY A 34 -8.28 15.09 -2.96
CA GLY A 34 -9.06 14.23 -2.08
C GLY A 34 -8.20 13.68 -0.93
N ARG A 35 -8.85 13.08 0.06
CA ARG A 35 -8.15 12.35 1.12
C ARG A 35 -7.36 11.20 0.48
N ARG A 36 -6.08 11.07 0.85
CA ARG A 36 -5.17 10.03 0.34
C ARG A 36 -4.98 8.98 1.42
N LEU A 37 -5.21 7.72 1.08
CA LEU A 37 -4.87 6.59 1.93
C LEU A 37 -3.50 6.06 1.50
N VAL A 38 -2.58 5.94 2.46
CA VAL A 38 -1.31 5.25 2.26
C VAL A 38 -1.33 4.00 3.14
N VAL A 39 -1.12 2.84 2.51
CA VAL A 39 -1.04 1.56 3.21
C VAL A 39 0.40 1.09 3.14
N VAL A 40 1.03 0.91 4.31
CA VAL A 40 2.37 0.35 4.43
C VAL A 40 2.25 -1.05 5.01
N PHE A 41 2.62 -2.06 4.22
CA PHE A 41 2.60 -3.44 4.68
C PHE A 41 4.01 -3.88 5.07
N LEU A 42 4.23 -4.04 6.38
CA LEU A 42 5.50 -4.48 6.94
C LEU A 42 5.55 -6.01 6.98
N ARG A 43 6.42 -6.61 6.16
CA ARG A 43 6.68 -8.06 6.17
C ARG A 43 7.73 -8.39 7.23
N GLY A 44 7.66 -9.60 7.80
CA GLY A 44 8.67 -10.09 8.76
C GLY A 44 8.20 -10.23 10.21
N ALA A 45 6.88 -10.34 10.44
CA ALA A 45 6.27 -10.62 11.74
C ALA A 45 6.66 -9.62 12.84
N VAL A 46 5.91 -8.54 12.96
CA VAL A 46 6.08 -7.58 14.04
C VAL A 46 5.45 -8.10 15.33
N ASP A 47 6.18 -7.97 16.43
CA ASP A 47 5.66 -8.25 17.75
C ASP A 47 4.95 -7.00 18.32
N GLY A 48 3.62 -6.98 18.20
CA GLY A 48 2.79 -5.85 18.60
C GLY A 48 2.92 -5.46 20.08
N LEU A 49 3.19 -6.43 20.96
CA LEU A 49 3.35 -6.20 22.40
C LEU A 49 4.72 -5.60 22.75
N SER A 50 5.68 -5.61 21.82
CA SER A 50 6.91 -4.83 21.94
C SER A 50 6.80 -3.47 21.25
N VAL A 51 5.95 -3.31 20.23
CA VAL A 51 5.67 -2.01 19.61
C VAL A 51 4.94 -1.10 20.60
N VAL A 52 3.81 -1.56 21.13
CA VAL A 52 3.03 -0.85 22.15
C VAL A 52 2.97 -1.74 23.38
N VAL A 53 3.82 -1.40 24.34
CA VAL A 53 4.08 -2.12 25.57
C VAL A 53 2.99 -1.80 26.59
N PRO A 54 2.19 -2.77 27.06
CA PRO A 54 1.26 -2.56 28.17
C PRO A 54 2.01 -2.52 29.51
N HIS A 55 2.86 -1.51 29.71
CA HIS A 55 3.83 -1.45 30.81
C HIS A 55 3.20 -1.39 32.20
N ALA A 56 1.93 -1.02 32.33
CA ALA A 56 1.23 -1.07 33.61
C ALA A 56 0.82 -2.51 34.02
N GLU A 57 0.76 -3.45 33.08
CA GLU A 57 0.24 -4.79 33.31
C GLU A 57 1.33 -5.76 33.76
N GLU A 58 1.26 -6.25 35.00
CA GLU A 58 2.25 -7.21 35.52
C GLU A 58 2.25 -8.54 34.73
N ALA A 59 1.10 -8.93 34.18
CA ALA A 59 0.98 -10.13 33.36
C ALA A 59 1.90 -10.09 32.12
N TYR A 60 2.18 -8.91 31.57
CA TYR A 60 3.12 -8.75 30.45
C TYR A 60 4.53 -9.18 30.84
N TYR A 61 5.02 -8.71 31.99
CA TYR A 61 6.37 -9.03 32.46
C TYR A 61 6.52 -10.51 32.81
N ARG A 62 5.53 -11.09 33.51
CA ARG A 62 5.53 -12.52 33.83
C ARG A 62 5.49 -13.41 32.59
N ALA A 63 4.73 -13.02 31.57
CA ALA A 63 4.61 -13.79 30.33
C ALA A 63 5.85 -13.66 29.42
N ARG A 64 6.72 -12.67 29.66
CA ARG A 64 7.82 -12.29 28.76
C ARG A 64 9.14 -12.09 29.51
N PRO A 65 9.58 -13.06 30.34
CA PRO A 65 10.69 -12.86 31.28
C PRO A 65 12.02 -12.48 30.62
N SER A 66 12.24 -12.85 29.36
CA SER A 66 13.48 -12.58 28.62
C SER A 66 13.38 -11.45 27.60
N ILE A 67 12.17 -11.00 27.24
CA ILE A 67 11.94 -10.07 26.11
C ILE A 67 11.01 -8.89 26.46
N ALA A 68 10.55 -8.79 27.71
CA ALA A 68 9.75 -7.65 28.14
C ALA A 68 10.56 -6.36 28.03
N ILE A 69 9.93 -5.31 27.49
CA ILE A 69 10.50 -3.97 27.52
C ILE A 69 10.29 -3.39 28.91
N ALA A 70 11.37 -2.84 29.48
CA ALA A 70 11.35 -2.26 30.82
C ALA A 70 10.31 -1.12 30.95
N ARG A 71 9.82 -0.90 32.17
CA ARG A 71 8.86 0.16 32.47
C ARG A 71 9.45 1.55 32.17
N PRO A 72 8.61 2.57 31.90
CA PRO A 72 9.10 3.94 31.68
C PRO A 72 10.01 4.42 32.83
N GLY A 73 11.07 5.15 32.48
CA GLY A 73 12.05 5.68 33.43
C GLY A 73 13.24 4.76 33.73
N ALA A 74 13.18 3.47 33.35
CA ALA A 74 14.36 2.61 33.33
C ALA A 74 15.22 2.88 32.08
N ASP A 75 16.50 2.49 32.15
CA ASP A 75 17.38 2.51 30.99
C ASP A 75 16.86 1.57 29.89
N GLY A 76 16.73 2.08 28.67
CA GLY A 76 16.06 1.38 27.57
C GLY A 76 14.57 1.05 27.80
N GLY A 77 13.91 1.73 28.74
CA GLY A 77 12.50 1.53 29.04
C GLY A 77 11.56 2.02 27.95
N ALA A 78 10.30 1.59 28.02
CA ALA A 78 9.25 2.07 27.14
C ALA A 78 9.03 3.58 27.31
N LEU A 79 8.70 4.26 26.22
CA LEU A 79 8.33 5.67 26.23
C LEU A 79 6.85 5.77 26.61
N ASP A 80 6.54 6.36 27.75
CA ASP A 80 5.16 6.42 28.23
C ASP A 80 4.23 7.16 27.25
N LEU A 81 3.10 6.55 26.92
CA LEU A 81 2.10 7.10 26.01
C LEU A 81 0.92 7.72 26.77
N ASP A 82 0.45 7.06 27.83
CA ASP A 82 -0.77 7.42 28.55
C ASP A 82 -0.81 6.97 30.03
N GLY A 83 0.33 6.55 30.59
CA GLY A 83 0.43 5.98 31.95
C GLY A 83 0.06 4.50 32.05
N ARG A 84 -0.40 3.87 30.96
CA ARG A 84 -0.73 2.43 30.90
C ARG A 84 0.05 1.70 29.82
N PHE A 85 0.16 2.33 28.66
CA PHE A 85 0.88 1.86 27.50
C PHE A 85 2.12 2.70 27.25
N GLY A 86 3.11 2.09 26.61
CA GLY A 86 4.36 2.72 26.24
C GLY A 86 4.78 2.30 24.84
N LEU A 87 5.56 3.14 24.17
CA LEU A 87 6.12 2.86 22.87
C LEU A 87 7.52 2.29 23.03
N HIS A 88 7.90 1.32 22.18
CA HIS A 88 9.28 0.83 22.15
C HIS A 88 10.28 2.00 22.04
N PRO A 89 11.40 2.01 22.77
CA PRO A 89 12.38 3.11 22.70
C PRO A 89 12.94 3.33 21.29
N ALA A 90 13.17 2.26 20.52
CA ALA A 90 13.60 2.34 19.12
C ALA A 90 12.57 3.03 18.18
N LEU A 91 11.33 3.20 18.63
CA LEU A 91 10.26 3.90 17.90
C LEU A 91 10.09 5.34 18.39
N ALA A 92 11.02 5.88 19.18
CA ALA A 92 11.03 7.30 19.60
C ALA A 92 10.72 8.31 18.48
N PRO A 93 11.16 8.14 17.22
CA PRO A 93 10.81 9.06 16.13
C PRO A 93 9.30 9.18 15.86
N LEU A 94 8.47 8.23 16.30
CA LEU A 94 7.02 8.26 16.15
C LEU A 94 6.30 8.99 17.30
N LEU A 95 6.97 9.19 18.44
CA LEU A 95 6.37 9.81 19.63
C LEU A 95 5.81 11.23 19.37
N PRO A 96 6.47 12.10 18.59
CA PRO A 96 5.90 13.42 18.26
C PRO A 96 4.56 13.34 17.52
N LEU A 97 4.33 12.30 16.71
CA LEU A 97 3.06 12.10 16.02
C LEU A 97 1.95 11.68 17.00
N TRP A 98 2.28 10.87 18.00
CA TRP A 98 1.35 10.51 19.08
C TRP A 98 0.96 11.75 19.88
N GLN A 99 1.94 12.51 20.35
CA GLN A 99 1.72 13.72 21.13
C GLN A 99 0.89 14.77 20.38
N ALA A 100 1.05 14.84 19.05
CA ALA A 100 0.25 15.71 18.19
C ALA A 100 -1.16 15.19 17.88
N GLY A 101 -1.56 14.00 18.37
CA GLY A 101 -2.84 13.36 18.05
C GLY A 101 -2.94 12.89 16.59
N ARG A 102 -1.80 12.65 15.94
CA ARG A 102 -1.68 12.27 14.51
C ARG A 102 -1.27 10.82 14.30
N LEU A 103 -1.05 10.07 15.37
CA LEU A 103 -0.76 8.64 15.37
C LEU A 103 -1.71 7.95 16.35
N GLY A 104 -2.20 6.78 15.97
CA GLY A 104 -2.99 5.90 16.82
C GLY A 104 -2.62 4.45 16.59
N PHE A 105 -2.75 3.66 17.64
CA PHE A 105 -2.53 2.21 17.59
C PHE A 105 -3.85 1.51 17.86
N VAL A 106 -4.17 0.50 17.04
CA VAL A 106 -5.32 -0.38 17.28
C VAL A 106 -4.77 -1.65 17.90
N GLN A 107 -5.11 -1.87 19.17
CA GLN A 107 -4.73 -3.07 19.91
C GLN A 107 -5.74 -4.18 19.72
N ALA A 108 -5.31 -5.42 20.03
CA ALA A 108 -6.16 -6.61 19.93
C ALA A 108 -6.78 -6.80 18.52
N SER A 109 -6.11 -6.28 17.49
CA SER A 109 -6.48 -6.50 16.09
C SER A 109 -5.51 -7.47 15.44
N GLY A 110 -6.05 -8.48 14.77
CA GLY A 110 -5.26 -9.49 14.07
C GLY A 110 -6.12 -10.34 13.15
N SER A 111 -5.47 -11.25 12.42
CA SER A 111 -6.18 -12.25 11.63
C SER A 111 -7.02 -13.15 12.54
N PRO A 112 -8.31 -13.40 12.23
CA PRO A 112 -9.10 -14.41 12.93
C PRO A 112 -8.68 -15.84 12.56
N ASP A 113 -7.92 -16.00 11.47
CA ASP A 113 -7.33 -17.28 11.07
C ASP A 113 -6.04 -17.55 11.85
N GLY A 114 -5.94 -18.76 12.42
CA GLY A 114 -4.85 -19.21 13.27
C GLY A 114 -3.68 -19.89 12.54
N THR A 115 -3.51 -19.67 11.23
CA THR A 115 -2.40 -20.27 10.48
C THR A 115 -1.04 -19.90 11.09
N ARG A 116 -0.12 -20.87 11.08
CA ARG A 116 1.30 -20.68 11.45
C ARG A 116 2.20 -20.48 10.23
N SER A 117 1.63 -20.50 9.03
CA SER A 117 2.36 -20.27 7.78
C SER A 117 2.47 -18.77 7.51
N HIS A 118 3.70 -18.27 7.43
CA HIS A 118 3.96 -16.88 7.06
C HIS A 118 3.43 -16.56 5.64
N PHE A 119 3.52 -17.52 4.72
CA PHE A 119 3.02 -17.35 3.36
C PHE A 119 1.49 -17.20 3.34
N ASP A 120 0.78 -18.05 4.08
CA ASP A 120 -0.69 -17.97 4.16
C ASP A 120 -1.13 -16.69 4.86
N ALA A 121 -0.52 -16.33 5.98
CA ALA A 121 -0.87 -15.10 6.71
C ALA A 121 -0.64 -13.85 5.85
N GLN A 122 0.44 -13.83 5.06
CA GLN A 122 0.71 -12.75 4.13
C GLN A 122 -0.34 -12.69 3.00
N ASP A 123 -0.66 -13.83 2.38
CA ASP A 123 -1.69 -13.89 1.33
C ASP A 123 -3.07 -13.48 1.86
N TYR A 124 -3.41 -13.83 3.09
CA TYR A 124 -4.65 -13.40 3.75
C TYR A 124 -4.69 -11.89 4.02
N MET A 125 -3.58 -11.28 4.41
CA MET A 125 -3.50 -9.82 4.56
C MET A 125 -3.60 -9.08 3.22
N GLU A 126 -3.01 -9.64 2.15
CA GLU A 126 -3.07 -9.05 0.81
C GLU A 126 -4.41 -9.29 0.09
N SER A 127 -5.06 -10.44 0.31
CA SER A 127 -6.40 -10.75 -0.22
C SER A 127 -7.53 -10.14 0.59
N GLY A 128 -7.34 -9.90 1.90
CA GLY A 128 -8.37 -9.44 2.81
C GLY A 128 -9.44 -10.50 3.15
N THR A 129 -9.14 -11.79 2.95
CA THR A 129 -10.06 -12.90 3.25
C THR A 129 -9.36 -14.02 4.04
N PRO A 130 -9.12 -13.81 5.35
CA PRO A 130 -8.47 -14.80 6.21
C PRO A 130 -9.17 -16.17 6.16
N GLY A 131 -8.37 -17.25 6.06
CA GLY A 131 -8.86 -18.63 5.99
C GLY A 131 -9.40 -19.08 4.62
N ARG A 132 -9.47 -18.18 3.62
CA ARG A 132 -9.98 -18.48 2.28
C ARG A 132 -8.89 -18.42 1.22
N LYS A 133 -8.13 -19.52 1.06
CA LYS A 133 -7.04 -19.62 0.06
C LYS A 133 -7.50 -19.51 -1.39
N SER A 134 -8.78 -19.78 -1.66
CA SER A 134 -9.33 -19.75 -3.02
C SER A 134 -9.69 -18.34 -3.51
N THR A 135 -9.62 -17.31 -2.66
CA THR A 135 -9.83 -15.93 -3.11
C THR A 135 -8.77 -15.60 -4.14
N ALA A 136 -9.14 -15.21 -5.36
CA ALA A 136 -8.21 -15.02 -6.46
C ALA A 136 -7.68 -13.58 -6.59
N ASP A 137 -8.24 -12.63 -5.83
CA ASP A 137 -7.94 -11.20 -5.97
C ASP A 137 -7.49 -10.54 -4.65
N GLY A 138 -6.79 -9.42 -4.81
CA GLY A 138 -6.31 -8.58 -3.73
C GLY A 138 -7.34 -7.51 -3.35
N TRP A 139 -7.37 -7.14 -2.07
CA TRP A 139 -8.41 -6.22 -1.59
C TRP A 139 -8.27 -4.79 -2.16
N LEU A 140 -7.06 -4.34 -2.51
CA LEU A 140 -6.89 -3.04 -3.16
C LEU A 140 -7.38 -3.05 -4.61
N ASN A 141 -7.23 -4.18 -5.32
CA ASN A 141 -7.85 -4.33 -6.65
C ASN A 141 -9.38 -4.27 -6.54
N ARG A 142 -9.98 -4.96 -5.57
CA ARG A 142 -11.42 -4.89 -5.31
C ARG A 142 -11.86 -3.47 -4.93
N LEU A 143 -11.11 -2.78 -4.07
CA LEU A 143 -11.36 -1.37 -3.70
C LEU A 143 -11.36 -0.46 -4.94
N LEU A 144 -10.45 -0.67 -5.88
CA LEU A 144 -10.39 0.15 -7.09
C LEU A 144 -11.70 0.10 -7.91
N GLY A 145 -12.39 -1.06 -7.89
CA GLY A 145 -13.69 -1.23 -8.52
C GLY A 145 -14.84 -0.48 -7.84
N THR A 146 -14.68 -0.11 -6.56
CA THR A 146 -15.72 0.62 -5.80
C THR A 146 -15.44 2.12 -5.69
N LEU A 147 -14.19 2.54 -5.93
CA LEU A 147 -13.84 3.97 -5.96
C LEU A 147 -14.54 4.67 -7.13
N PRO A 148 -15.07 5.90 -6.93
CA PRO A 148 -15.67 6.69 -8.00
C PRO A 148 -14.73 6.80 -9.20
N ALA A 149 -15.26 6.62 -10.41
CA ALA A 149 -14.51 6.90 -11.62
C ALA A 149 -14.20 8.40 -11.66
N GLN A 150 -12.92 8.76 -11.71
CA GLN A 150 -12.52 10.13 -12.02
C GLN A 150 -12.80 10.32 -13.51
N ALA A 151 -13.64 11.30 -13.86
CA ALA A 151 -13.93 11.65 -15.23
C ALA A 151 -12.84 12.60 -15.79
N PRO A 152 -12.37 12.41 -17.03
CA PRO A 152 -12.70 11.30 -17.94
C PRO A 152 -12.05 9.97 -17.50
N ALA A 153 -12.70 8.85 -17.84
CA ALA A 153 -12.25 7.51 -17.47
C ALA A 153 -10.84 7.25 -18.03
N SER A 154 -9.83 7.31 -17.15
CA SER A 154 -8.46 6.94 -17.49
C SER A 154 -8.37 5.43 -17.73
N PRO A 155 -7.72 4.96 -18.81
CA PRO A 155 -7.51 3.53 -19.07
C PRO A 155 -6.68 2.85 -17.97
N THR A 156 -5.84 3.61 -17.27
CA THR A 156 -5.07 3.14 -16.12
C THR A 156 -5.56 3.87 -14.86
N ARG A 157 -6.09 3.12 -13.89
CA ARG A 157 -6.58 3.68 -12.62
C ARG A 157 -5.65 3.42 -11.43
N ALA A 158 -4.69 2.51 -11.57
CA ALA A 158 -3.65 2.25 -10.60
C ALA A 158 -2.33 1.90 -11.27
N VAL A 159 -1.24 2.22 -10.58
CA VAL A 159 0.12 1.90 -11.00
C VAL A 159 0.79 1.13 -9.86
N SER A 160 1.41 0.02 -10.20
CA SER A 160 2.31 -0.74 -9.34
C SER A 160 3.73 -0.55 -9.85
N ILE A 161 4.68 -0.37 -8.93
CA ILE A 161 6.10 -0.24 -9.24
C ILE A 161 6.81 -1.43 -8.59
N GLY A 162 7.35 -2.33 -9.40
CA GLY A 162 7.99 -3.55 -8.95
C GLY A 162 8.17 -4.58 -10.06
N ALA A 163 9.01 -5.58 -9.81
CA ALA A 163 9.28 -6.64 -10.79
C ALA A 163 8.03 -7.49 -11.10
N VAL A 164 7.16 -7.69 -10.12
CA VAL A 164 5.93 -8.49 -10.23
C VAL A 164 4.79 -7.70 -9.61
N LEU A 165 3.59 -7.82 -10.18
CA LEU A 165 2.38 -7.26 -9.60
C LEU A 165 2.13 -7.89 -8.23
N PRO A 166 2.14 -7.12 -7.12
CA PRO A 166 1.90 -7.67 -5.80
C PRO A 166 0.50 -8.24 -5.67
N ARG A 167 0.35 -9.23 -4.78
CA ARG A 167 -0.89 -9.96 -4.57
C ARG A 167 -2.08 -9.04 -4.24
N ILE A 168 -1.83 -7.99 -3.44
CA ILE A 168 -2.84 -6.99 -3.06
C ILE A 168 -3.49 -6.27 -4.26
N TRP A 169 -2.84 -6.26 -5.43
CA TRP A 169 -3.29 -5.66 -6.68
C TRP A 169 -3.80 -6.66 -7.72
N ALA A 170 -3.74 -7.97 -7.47
CA ALA A 170 -4.27 -8.98 -8.37
C ALA A 170 -5.81 -8.85 -8.48
N GLY A 171 -6.38 -9.01 -9.68
CA GLY A 171 -7.83 -8.99 -9.88
C GLY A 171 -8.23 -8.44 -11.25
N THR A 172 -9.51 -8.08 -11.39
CA THR A 172 -10.11 -7.67 -12.67
C THR A 172 -9.91 -6.19 -13.00
N GLN A 173 -9.58 -5.36 -12.02
CA GLN A 173 -9.34 -3.94 -12.28
C GLN A 173 -7.96 -3.73 -12.94
N PRO A 174 -7.85 -2.84 -13.94
CA PRO A 174 -6.61 -2.61 -14.66
C PRO A 174 -5.58 -1.87 -13.77
N VAL A 175 -4.43 -2.52 -13.56
CA VAL A 175 -3.27 -1.97 -12.85
C VAL A 175 -2.06 -2.06 -13.76
N ALA A 176 -1.46 -0.92 -14.11
CA ALA A 176 -0.20 -0.92 -14.86
C ALA A 176 0.94 -1.32 -13.91
N ASN A 177 1.70 -2.37 -14.24
CA ASN A 177 2.88 -2.76 -13.47
C ASN A 177 4.15 -2.31 -14.20
N ILE A 178 4.90 -1.42 -13.58
CA ILE A 178 6.15 -0.86 -14.12
C ILE A 178 7.30 -1.46 -13.32
N ALA A 179 8.34 -1.93 -14.02
CA ALA A 179 9.54 -2.41 -13.35
C ALA A 179 10.23 -1.27 -12.57
N ALA A 180 10.98 -1.62 -11.53
CA ALA A 180 11.82 -0.69 -10.77
C ALA A 180 13.31 -0.90 -11.11
N GLY A 181 14.14 0.13 -10.90
CA GLY A 181 15.60 0.03 -11.02
C GLY A 181 16.09 -0.10 -12.47
N ALA A 182 17.22 -0.79 -12.68
CA ALA A 182 17.82 -0.96 -14.02
C ALA A 182 16.88 -1.65 -15.03
N ALA A 183 15.91 -2.44 -14.55
CA ALA A 183 14.89 -3.04 -15.38
C ALA A 183 13.83 -2.03 -15.88
N ALA A 184 13.62 -0.92 -15.16
CA ALA A 184 12.76 0.18 -15.60
C ALA A 184 13.33 0.94 -16.81
N ALA A 185 14.65 0.89 -16.99
CA ALA A 185 15.35 1.53 -18.11
C ALA A 185 15.40 0.65 -19.37
N ARG A 186 14.89 -0.59 -19.32
CA ARG A 186 14.85 -1.47 -20.48
C ARG A 186 13.62 -1.15 -21.33
N PRO A 187 13.78 -0.97 -22.66
CA PRO A 187 12.65 -0.74 -23.55
C PRO A 187 11.60 -1.84 -23.39
N SER A 188 10.38 -1.45 -23.08
CA SER A 188 9.23 -2.32 -22.91
C SER A 188 8.30 -2.24 -24.14
N LEU A 189 7.27 -3.09 -24.18
CA LEU A 189 6.21 -3.00 -25.20
C LEU A 189 5.48 -1.65 -25.15
N LEU A 190 5.53 -0.93 -24.02
CA LEU A 190 4.97 0.41 -23.90
C LEU A 190 5.84 1.48 -24.56
N ASP A 191 7.15 1.23 -24.71
CA ASP A 191 8.12 2.15 -25.31
C ASP A 191 8.25 1.95 -26.83
N ARG A 192 7.53 0.96 -27.39
CA ARG A 192 7.52 0.60 -28.81
C ARG A 192 6.07 0.43 -29.29
N PRO A 193 5.33 1.53 -29.48
CA PRO A 193 3.96 1.49 -30.00
C PRO A 193 3.89 0.97 -31.44
#